data_AF-A0A2A2GAB7-F1
#
_entry.id   AF-A0A2A2GAB7-F1
#
_cell.length_a   1.000
_cell.length_b   1.000
_cell.length_c   1.000
_cell.angle_alpha   90.00
_cell.angle_beta   90.00
_cell.angle_gamma   90.00
#
_symmetry.space_group_name_H-M   'P 1'
#
loop_
_entity.id
_entity.type
_entity.pdbx_description
1 polymer ?
#
loop_
_entity_poly.entity_id
_entity_poly.type
_entity_poly.pdbx_seq_one_letter_code
_entity_poly.pdbx_strand_id
1 'polypeptide(L)'
;MNKKDIGLYLLTIGLLVFLSSCQMGGSGYMSEEQREELETAYDSLQSNYKMLLANYEDATDTLPSDLQSVYRQIQKMHSDMDVSHRQMMAGNMGRHMQGDNMMAEGMGMHMQSHMTGEWYSQMMGMHDQMARMHQRMGQQNMAQMNRRLSEEYGNMRKMIPGLDEPGEVPFNKEGDPALLNGENLYSQNCASCHGSNAKGVSGAFPPLVDSEWITSDKSVPVRILLHGLQGEIEVQEQEYQGSMPSFKARLSAAEMAAILNYLRDESVGNHSNISQEDIIRISNTYSDRATPWNAEELNEQEHGNQ
;
A
#
# COMPACT_ATOMS: atom_id res chain seq x y z
N MET A 1 10.03 18.05 61.07
CA MET A 1 10.72 17.12 60.16
C MET A 1 12.21 17.41 60.21
N ASN A 2 13.02 16.39 60.48
CA ASN A 2 14.45 16.55 60.67
C ASN A 2 15.14 16.73 59.31
N LYS A 3 16.28 17.45 59.22
CA LYS A 3 16.99 17.68 57.94
C LYS A 3 17.36 16.38 57.21
N LYS A 4 17.57 15.29 57.97
CA LYS A 4 17.81 13.94 57.43
C LYS A 4 16.57 13.34 56.76
N ASP A 5 15.37 13.63 57.27
CA ASP A 5 14.11 13.11 56.72
C ASP A 5 13.76 13.82 55.41
N ILE A 6 14.07 15.12 55.30
CA ILE A 6 13.90 15.90 54.07
C ILE A 6 14.87 15.42 52.99
N GLY A 7 16.12 15.12 53.35
CA GLY A 7 17.10 14.56 52.43
C GLY A 7 16.67 13.19 51.88
N LEU A 8 16.13 12.32 52.74
CA LEU A 8 15.61 11.01 52.33
C LEU A 8 14.37 11.15 51.45
N TYR A 9 13.46 12.08 51.76
CA TYR A 9 12.28 12.38 50.94
C TYR A 9 12.62 12.94 49.57
N LEU A 10 13.62 13.82 49.48
CA LEU A 10 14.08 14.35 48.19
C LEU A 10 14.84 13.29 47.38
N LEU A 11 15.55 12.38 48.04
CA LEU A 11 16.18 11.22 47.39
C LEU A 11 15.15 10.22 46.87
N THR A 12 14.08 9.94 47.62
CA THR A 12 13.00 9.04 47.18
C THR A 12 12.14 9.67 46.10
N ILE A 13 11.83 10.97 46.18
CA ILE A 13 11.15 11.70 45.10
C ILE A 13 12.05 11.78 43.87
N GLY A 14 13.35 12.05 44.04
CA GLY A 14 14.33 12.04 42.95
C GLY A 14 14.45 10.66 42.29
N LEU A 15 14.48 9.59 43.08
CA LEU A 15 14.50 8.20 42.59
C LEU A 15 13.18 7.83 41.91
N LEU A 16 12.03 8.25 42.44
CA LEU A 16 10.72 8.03 41.83
C LEU A 16 10.56 8.81 40.52
N VAL A 17 11.02 10.07 40.47
CA VAL A 17 11.04 10.86 39.23
C VAL A 17 12.03 10.26 38.22
N PHE A 18 13.18 9.75 38.66
CA PHE A 18 14.16 9.07 37.80
C PHE A 18 13.63 7.73 37.28
N LEU A 19 12.95 6.93 38.11
CA LEU A 19 12.32 5.67 37.73
C LEU A 19 11.08 5.88 36.85
N SER A 20 10.29 6.95 37.08
CA SER A 20 9.22 7.37 36.18
C SER A 20 9.76 7.94 34.87
N SER A 21 10.94 8.55 34.87
CA SER A 21 11.63 9.00 33.64
C SER A 21 12.26 7.82 32.89
N CYS A 22 12.62 6.72 33.57
CA CYS A 22 12.99 5.45 32.95
C CYS A 22 11.79 4.64 32.43
N GLN A 23 10.56 5.01 32.77
CA GLN A 23 9.34 4.50 32.14
C GLN A 23 8.91 5.31 30.92
N MET A 24 9.68 6.32 30.50
CA MET A 24 9.49 6.98 29.21
C MET A 24 10.17 6.19 28.08
N GLY A 25 9.86 4.89 28.00
CA GLY A 25 10.07 4.03 26.83
C GLY A 25 8.77 3.86 26.05
N GLY A 26 7.95 4.90 26.00
CA GLY A 26 6.69 4.94 25.27
C GLY A 26 6.93 5.13 23.77
N SER A 27 7.56 4.17 23.10
CA SER A 27 7.12 3.82 21.75
C SER A 27 6.24 2.57 21.87
N GLY A 28 5.18 2.71 22.68
CA GLY A 28 4.26 1.64 23.07
C GLY A 28 3.23 1.39 21.98
N TYR A 29 3.65 0.73 20.90
CA TYR A 29 2.72 0.31 19.86
C TYR A 29 1.99 -0.99 20.25
N MET A 30 2.71 -1.96 20.84
CA MET A 30 2.19 -3.27 21.27
C MET A 30 3.00 -3.81 22.46
N SER A 31 2.39 -4.62 23.32
CA SER A 31 3.11 -5.43 24.32
C SER A 31 3.91 -6.55 23.66
N GLU A 32 4.89 -7.13 24.37
CA GLU A 32 5.66 -8.30 23.90
C GLU A 32 4.75 -9.48 23.52
N GLU A 33 3.71 -9.74 24.32
CA GLU A 33 2.72 -10.80 24.06
C GLU A 33 1.94 -10.52 22.77
N GLN A 34 1.44 -9.30 22.60
CA GLN A 34 0.75 -8.91 21.37
C GLN A 34 1.67 -8.97 20.14
N ARG A 35 2.96 -8.67 20.30
CA ARG A 35 3.96 -8.78 19.23
C ARG A 35 4.17 -10.24 18.82
N GLU A 36 4.31 -11.14 19.79
CA GLU A 36 4.48 -12.58 19.53
C GLU A 36 3.24 -13.19 18.88
N GLU A 37 2.04 -12.78 19.30
CA GLU A 37 0.78 -13.16 18.66
C GLU A 37 0.71 -12.69 17.19
N LEU A 38 1.10 -11.44 16.93
CA LEU A 38 1.12 -10.88 15.58
C LEU A 38 2.17 -11.55 14.68
N GLU A 39 3.37 -11.81 15.19
CA GLU A 39 4.43 -12.55 14.47
C GLU A 39 3.98 -13.98 14.15
N THR A 40 3.32 -14.66 15.08
CA THR A 40 2.75 -16.01 14.86
C THR A 40 1.67 -16.01 13.79
N ALA A 41 0.75 -15.04 13.84
CA ALA A 41 -0.29 -14.88 12.81
C ALA A 41 0.33 -14.61 11.43
N TYR A 42 1.37 -13.78 11.39
CA TYR A 42 2.10 -13.47 10.16
C TYR A 42 2.83 -14.69 9.57
N ASP A 43 3.51 -15.48 10.38
CA ASP A 43 4.18 -16.71 9.91
C ASP A 43 3.17 -17.75 9.39
N SER A 44 2.00 -17.85 10.03
CA SER A 44 0.89 -18.69 9.55
C SER A 44 0.40 -18.24 8.16
N LEU A 45 0.23 -16.94 7.96
CA LEU A 45 -0.14 -16.34 6.67
C LEU A 45 0.91 -16.65 5.60
N GLN A 46 2.21 -16.50 5.91
CA GLN A 46 3.30 -16.82 4.99
C GLN A 46 3.28 -18.30 4.57
N SER A 47 3.00 -19.20 5.51
CA SER A 47 2.82 -20.63 5.21
C SER A 47 1.65 -20.89 4.26
N ASN A 48 0.50 -20.27 4.52
CA ASN A 48 -0.68 -20.37 3.66
C ASN A 48 -0.40 -19.82 2.24
N TYR A 49 0.36 -18.73 2.14
CA TYR A 49 0.75 -18.16 0.86
C TYR A 49 1.71 -19.09 0.08
N LYS A 50 2.70 -19.70 0.73
CA LYS A 50 3.57 -20.70 0.10
C LYS A 50 2.77 -21.89 -0.44
N MET A 51 1.76 -22.34 0.30
CA MET A 51 0.86 -23.40 -0.15
C MET A 51 0.02 -22.97 -1.36
N LEU A 52 -0.44 -21.71 -1.39
CA LEU A 52 -1.11 -21.13 -2.56
C LEU A 52 -0.21 -21.19 -3.78
N LEU A 53 1.04 -20.73 -3.67
CA LEU A 53 2.00 -20.73 -4.78
C LEU A 53 2.34 -22.14 -5.28
N ALA A 54 2.53 -23.10 -4.37
CA ALA A 54 2.83 -24.49 -4.75
C ALA A 54 1.72 -25.10 -5.63
N ASN A 55 0.45 -24.72 -5.42
CA ASN A 55 -0.65 -25.18 -6.26
C ASN A 55 -0.64 -24.60 -7.68
N TYR A 56 0.08 -23.50 -7.91
CA TYR A 56 0.23 -22.89 -9.24
C TYR A 56 1.55 -23.25 -9.91
N GLU A 57 2.55 -23.74 -9.18
CA GLU A 57 3.90 -24.01 -9.69
C GLU A 57 3.89 -25.02 -10.86
N ASP A 58 3.10 -26.09 -10.75
CA ASP A 58 2.93 -27.07 -11.84
C ASP A 58 2.07 -26.54 -13.00
N ALA A 59 1.22 -25.55 -12.75
CA ALA A 59 0.35 -24.95 -13.75
C ALA A 59 0.99 -23.75 -14.45
N THR A 60 2.02 -23.12 -13.87
CA THR A 60 2.62 -21.89 -14.40
C THR A 60 3.21 -22.08 -15.78
N ASP A 61 3.87 -23.21 -16.05
CA ASP A 61 4.46 -23.49 -17.36
C ASP A 61 3.41 -23.61 -18.48
N THR A 62 2.14 -23.82 -18.11
CA THR A 62 1.01 -23.92 -19.05
C THR A 62 0.30 -22.59 -19.31
N LEU A 63 0.62 -21.54 -18.53
CA LEU A 63 0.03 -20.22 -18.71
C LEU A 63 0.65 -19.49 -19.92
N PRO A 64 -0.10 -18.61 -20.60
CA PRO A 64 0.45 -17.62 -21.52
C PRO A 64 1.63 -16.85 -20.90
N SER A 65 2.63 -16.49 -21.72
CA SER A 65 3.86 -15.81 -21.28
C SER A 65 3.63 -14.60 -20.39
N ASP A 66 2.57 -13.84 -20.69
CA ASP A 66 2.25 -12.59 -20.00
C ASP A 66 1.73 -12.87 -18.58
N LEU A 67 0.94 -13.93 -18.43
CA LEU A 67 0.45 -14.41 -17.14
C LEU A 67 1.57 -15.05 -16.30
N GLN A 68 2.52 -15.74 -16.93
CA GLN A 68 3.72 -16.21 -16.22
C GLN A 68 4.56 -15.05 -15.67
N SER A 69 4.69 -13.97 -16.46
CA SER A 69 5.40 -12.76 -16.04
C SER A 69 4.73 -12.13 -14.83
N VAL A 70 3.40 -11.97 -14.87
CA VAL A 70 2.59 -11.45 -13.77
C VAL A 70 2.74 -12.31 -12.53
N TYR A 71 2.68 -13.63 -12.66
CA TYR A 71 2.85 -14.54 -11.54
C TYR A 71 4.21 -14.36 -10.84
N ARG A 72 5.30 -14.30 -11.61
CA ARG A 72 6.65 -14.03 -11.06
C ARG A 72 6.75 -12.67 -10.39
N GLN A 73 6.08 -11.65 -10.95
CA GLN A 73 6.06 -10.31 -10.35
C GLN A 73 5.29 -10.28 -9.04
N ILE A 74 4.15 -11.00 -8.94
CA ILE A 74 3.40 -11.17 -7.70
C ILE A 74 4.26 -11.88 -6.64
N GLN A 75 4.95 -12.97 -7.01
CA GLN A 75 5.88 -13.66 -6.09
C GLN A 75 6.96 -12.71 -5.56
N LYS A 76 7.55 -11.90 -6.43
CA LYS A 76 8.54 -10.90 -6.03
C LYS A 76 7.96 -9.86 -5.09
N MET A 77 6.78 -9.31 -5.41
CA MET A 77 6.08 -8.34 -4.56
C MET A 77 5.86 -8.91 -3.16
N HIS A 78 5.37 -10.15 -3.04
CA HIS A 78 5.18 -10.80 -1.74
C HIS A 78 6.49 -11.02 -0.97
N SER A 79 7.58 -11.36 -1.66
CA SER A 79 8.90 -11.46 -1.04
C SER A 79 9.38 -10.11 -0.50
N ASP A 80 9.27 -9.04 -1.28
CA ASP A 80 9.67 -7.69 -0.86
C ASP A 80 8.80 -7.20 0.31
N MET A 81 7.53 -7.61 0.34
CA MET A 81 6.61 -7.33 1.44
C MET A 81 6.96 -8.07 2.74
N ASP A 82 7.43 -9.33 2.67
CA ASP A 82 7.93 -10.06 3.84
C ASP A 82 9.14 -9.37 4.46
N VAL A 83 10.07 -8.95 3.62
CA VAL A 83 11.23 -8.16 4.07
C VAL A 83 10.78 -6.86 4.74
N SER A 84 9.87 -6.12 4.12
CA SER A 84 9.37 -4.85 4.65
C SER A 84 8.63 -5.01 5.98
N HIS A 85 7.77 -6.04 6.10
CA HIS A 85 7.06 -6.35 7.34
C HIS A 85 8.03 -6.71 8.46
N ARG A 86 8.99 -7.62 8.21
CA ARG A 86 10.01 -8.00 9.19
C ARG A 86 10.88 -6.81 9.60
N GLN A 87 11.27 -5.96 8.64
CA GLN A 87 12.03 -4.73 8.91
C GLN A 87 11.23 -3.72 9.73
N MET A 88 9.92 -3.62 9.53
CA MET A 88 9.06 -2.79 10.37
C MET A 88 9.03 -3.31 11.81
N MET A 89 8.83 -4.62 11.97
CA MET A 89 8.81 -5.27 13.28
C MET A 89 10.18 -5.17 13.98
N ALA A 90 11.28 -5.22 13.22
CA ALA A 90 12.65 -5.11 13.74
C ALA A 90 13.14 -3.65 13.93
N GLY A 91 12.68 -2.72 13.09
CA GLY A 91 13.16 -1.33 12.97
C GLY A 91 12.86 -0.45 14.18
N ASN A 92 12.06 -0.94 15.13
CA ASN A 92 11.86 -0.31 16.41
C ASN A 92 13.07 -0.45 17.37
N MET A 93 14.11 -1.22 17.00
CA MET A 93 15.41 -1.22 17.69
C MET A 93 16.41 -0.18 17.15
N GLY A 94 16.19 0.40 15.97
CA GLY A 94 17.22 1.19 15.26
C GLY A 94 17.30 2.68 15.60
N ARG A 95 16.27 3.28 16.17
CA ARG A 95 16.28 4.73 16.49
C ARG A 95 17.07 5.10 17.76
N HIS A 96 17.67 4.12 18.43
CA HIS A 96 18.37 4.35 19.70
C HIS A 96 19.91 4.29 19.63
N MET A 97 20.53 4.14 18.45
CA MET A 97 21.99 4.13 18.32
C MET A 97 22.44 4.86 17.04
N GLN A 98 23.07 6.03 17.21
CA GLN A 98 23.77 6.86 16.20
C GLN A 98 22.86 7.52 15.12
N GLY A 99 22.90 8.83 14.83
CA GLY A 99 23.95 9.83 15.03
C GLY A 99 24.90 9.85 13.82
N ASP A 100 24.49 10.57 12.77
CA ASP A 100 25.22 10.94 11.54
C ASP A 100 25.69 9.84 10.56
N ASN A 101 25.44 10.17 9.27
CA ASN A 101 26.02 9.68 8.02
C ASN A 101 25.47 8.42 7.31
N MET A 102 24.65 8.73 6.28
CA MET A 102 24.84 8.44 4.84
C MET A 102 24.75 6.98 4.31
N MET A 103 23.88 6.85 3.30
CA MET A 103 23.77 5.81 2.27
C MET A 103 23.05 4.50 2.64
N ALA A 104 21.72 4.54 2.62
CA ALA A 104 20.89 3.41 2.19
C ALA A 104 20.18 3.82 0.89
N GLU A 105 20.90 3.74 -0.22
CA GLU A 105 20.38 4.01 -1.55
C GLU A 105 19.38 2.92 -1.98
N GLY A 106 18.16 3.36 -2.34
CA GLY A 106 17.16 2.57 -3.05
C GLY A 106 16.10 1.90 -2.16
N MET A 107 14.93 2.52 -2.06
CA MET A 107 13.71 1.95 -1.43
C MET A 107 13.75 1.76 0.09
N GLY A 108 13.95 2.84 0.85
CA GLY A 108 13.65 2.87 2.28
C GLY A 108 12.18 3.20 2.52
N MET A 109 11.31 2.19 2.62
CA MET A 109 9.89 2.36 2.95
C MET A 109 9.75 2.91 4.39
N HIS A 110 9.58 4.22 4.53
CA HIS A 110 9.12 4.85 5.77
C HIS A 110 7.65 4.50 6.02
N MET A 111 7.39 3.29 6.51
CA MET A 111 6.02 2.83 6.74
C MET A 111 5.52 3.36 8.11
N GLN A 112 4.63 4.36 8.06
CA GLN A 112 3.94 4.94 9.21
C GLN A 112 2.70 4.09 9.59
N SER A 113 2.19 4.20 10.82
CA SER A 113 1.14 3.32 11.38
C SER A 113 -0.23 3.35 10.69
N HIS A 114 -0.52 4.29 9.78
CA HIS A 114 -1.74 4.28 8.96
C HIS A 114 -1.49 3.59 7.60
N MET A 115 -0.24 3.62 7.13
CA MET A 115 0.22 2.93 5.93
C MET A 115 0.07 1.42 6.09
N THR A 116 0.30 0.93 7.31
CA THR A 116 0.03 -0.46 7.68
C THR A 116 -1.46 -0.79 7.48
N GLY A 117 -2.38 0.15 7.71
CA GLY A 117 -3.82 -0.10 7.66
C GLY A 117 -4.38 -0.14 6.27
N GLU A 118 -3.98 0.84 5.46
CA GLU A 118 -4.21 0.82 4.02
C GLU A 118 -3.58 -0.44 3.42
N TRP A 119 -2.39 -0.86 3.86
CA TRP A 119 -1.74 -2.08 3.40
C TRP A 119 -2.50 -3.36 3.74
N TYR A 120 -2.93 -3.56 5.00
CA TYR A 120 -3.77 -4.72 5.37
C TYR A 120 -5.07 -4.71 4.56
N SER A 121 -5.69 -3.54 4.40
CA SER A 121 -6.92 -3.38 3.63
C SER A 121 -6.74 -3.70 2.14
N GLN A 122 -5.62 -3.28 1.56
CA GLN A 122 -5.22 -3.61 0.19
C GLN A 122 -5.07 -5.12 0.01
N MET A 123 -4.36 -5.79 0.92
CA MET A 123 -4.14 -7.23 0.83
C MET A 123 -5.41 -8.05 1.02
N MET A 124 -6.30 -7.62 1.92
CA MET A 124 -7.65 -8.17 2.03
C MET A 124 -8.39 -8.07 0.69
N GLY A 125 -8.46 -6.86 0.12
CA GLY A 125 -9.17 -6.62 -1.14
C GLY A 125 -8.62 -7.43 -2.32
N MET A 126 -7.30 -7.53 -2.44
CA MET A 126 -6.63 -8.30 -3.48
C MET A 126 -6.99 -9.80 -3.39
N HIS A 127 -6.91 -10.39 -2.19
CA HIS A 127 -7.26 -11.80 -2.00
C HIS A 127 -8.75 -12.07 -2.20
N ASP A 128 -9.62 -11.17 -1.75
CA ASP A 128 -11.06 -11.28 -1.99
C ASP A 128 -11.41 -11.21 -3.50
N GLN A 129 -10.74 -10.35 -4.26
CA GLN A 129 -10.87 -10.33 -5.73
C GLN A 129 -10.37 -11.63 -6.37
N MET A 130 -9.19 -12.11 -5.98
CA MET A 130 -8.66 -13.38 -6.50
C MET A 130 -9.60 -14.54 -6.18
N ALA A 131 -10.22 -14.56 -5.00
CA ALA A 131 -11.22 -15.56 -4.65
C ALA A 131 -12.42 -15.55 -5.61
N ARG A 132 -12.96 -14.37 -5.94
CA ARG A 132 -14.04 -14.22 -6.93
C ARG A 132 -13.59 -14.68 -8.33
N MET A 133 -12.39 -14.31 -8.75
CA MET A 133 -11.82 -14.73 -10.03
C MET A 133 -11.77 -16.26 -10.13
N HIS A 134 -11.18 -16.93 -9.13
CA HIS A 134 -11.08 -18.38 -9.08
C HIS A 134 -12.45 -19.06 -9.00
N GLN A 135 -13.41 -18.46 -8.30
CA GLN A 135 -14.78 -18.97 -8.27
C GLN A 135 -15.43 -18.95 -9.66
N ARG A 136 -15.27 -17.86 -10.43
CA ARG A 136 -15.77 -17.78 -11.82
C ARG A 136 -15.09 -18.78 -12.75
N MET A 137 -13.82 -19.06 -12.50
CA MET A 137 -13.04 -20.07 -13.25
C MET A 137 -13.32 -21.52 -12.83
N GLY A 138 -14.21 -21.77 -11.86
CA GLY A 138 -14.49 -23.11 -11.34
C GLY A 138 -13.39 -23.69 -10.43
N GLN A 139 -12.41 -22.88 -10.03
CA GLN A 139 -11.27 -23.28 -9.19
C GLN A 139 -11.62 -23.14 -7.69
N GLN A 140 -12.49 -24.00 -7.19
CA GLN A 140 -13.07 -23.89 -5.83
C GLN A 140 -12.04 -23.90 -4.70
N ASN A 141 -11.02 -24.75 -4.77
CA ASN A 141 -9.96 -24.83 -3.76
C ASN A 141 -9.20 -23.49 -3.66
N MET A 142 -8.87 -22.89 -4.81
CA MET A 142 -8.17 -21.61 -4.88
C MET A 142 -9.04 -20.45 -4.40
N ALA A 143 -10.33 -20.49 -4.73
CA ALA A 143 -11.29 -19.52 -4.22
C ALA A 143 -11.40 -19.57 -2.69
N GLN A 144 -11.45 -20.77 -2.11
CA GLN A 144 -11.49 -20.93 -0.65
C GLN A 144 -10.20 -20.49 0.02
N MET A 145 -9.04 -20.82 -0.55
CA MET A 145 -7.75 -20.43 0.00
C MET A 145 -7.58 -18.90 0.01
N ASN A 146 -7.94 -18.22 -1.08
CA ASN A 146 -7.89 -16.77 -1.15
C ASN A 146 -8.86 -16.10 -0.16
N ARG A 147 -10.07 -16.64 0.05
CA ARG A 147 -10.97 -16.16 1.10
C ARG A 147 -10.33 -16.23 2.48
N ARG A 148 -9.69 -17.36 2.83
CA ARG A 148 -8.98 -17.51 4.10
C ARG A 148 -7.86 -16.48 4.24
N LEU A 149 -7.05 -16.28 3.20
CA LEU A 149 -5.99 -15.26 3.23
C LEU A 149 -6.56 -13.85 3.51
N SER A 150 -7.66 -13.48 2.84
CA SER A 150 -8.35 -12.21 3.12
C SER A 150 -8.82 -12.10 4.57
N GLU A 151 -9.38 -13.16 5.15
CA GLU A 151 -9.82 -13.20 6.55
C GLU A 151 -8.64 -13.01 7.52
N GLU A 152 -7.51 -13.67 7.26
CA GLU A 152 -6.29 -13.54 8.09
C GLU A 152 -5.73 -12.11 8.07
N TYR A 153 -5.68 -11.44 6.90
CA TYR A 153 -5.31 -10.02 6.84
C TYR A 153 -6.26 -9.13 7.65
N GLY A 154 -7.56 -9.42 7.61
CA GLY A 154 -8.55 -8.71 8.42
C GLY A 154 -8.40 -8.95 9.92
N ASN A 155 -7.98 -10.14 10.34
CA ASN A 155 -7.71 -10.45 11.73
C ASN A 155 -6.45 -9.75 12.24
N MET A 156 -5.34 -9.81 11.48
CA MET A 156 -4.11 -9.10 11.84
C MET A 156 -4.32 -7.59 11.93
N ARG A 157 -5.11 -7.00 11.03
CA ARG A 157 -5.48 -5.58 11.10
C ARG A 157 -6.12 -5.22 12.45
N LYS A 158 -7.01 -6.07 12.98
CA LYS A 158 -7.67 -5.83 14.28
C LYS A 158 -6.72 -5.94 15.48
N MET A 159 -5.59 -6.64 15.33
CA MET A 159 -4.61 -6.85 16.39
C MET A 159 -3.67 -5.66 16.61
N ILE A 160 -3.62 -4.73 15.64
CA ILE A 160 -2.71 -3.59 15.68
C ILE A 160 -3.49 -2.33 16.09
N PRO A 161 -3.19 -1.72 17.25
CA PRO A 161 -3.88 -0.52 17.73
C PRO A 161 -3.64 0.72 16.85
N GLY A 162 -4.65 1.58 16.69
CA GLY A 162 -4.54 2.85 15.96
C GLY A 162 -4.50 2.72 14.43
N LEU A 163 -4.71 1.51 13.90
CA LEU A 163 -4.68 1.22 12.47
C LEU A 163 -5.86 1.79 11.66
N ASP A 164 -7.01 1.89 12.31
CA ASP A 164 -8.25 2.40 11.72
C ASP A 164 -8.45 3.89 12.00
N GLU A 165 -7.52 4.50 12.75
CA GLU A 165 -7.55 5.94 13.01
C GLU A 165 -7.08 6.66 11.74
N PRO A 166 -7.86 7.64 11.22
CA PRO A 166 -7.43 8.42 10.07
C PRO A 166 -6.11 9.09 10.41
N GLY A 167 -5.05 8.71 9.68
CA GLY A 167 -3.73 9.27 9.91
C GLY A 167 -3.77 10.80 9.74
N GLU A 168 -3.43 11.53 10.79
CA GLU A 168 -3.20 12.98 10.73
C GLU A 168 -1.96 13.36 9.90
N VAL A 169 -1.29 12.38 9.28
CA VAL A 169 -0.07 12.64 8.51
C VAL A 169 -0.44 13.31 7.19
N PRO A 170 0.11 14.51 6.91
CA PRO A 170 -0.12 15.17 5.64
C PRO A 170 0.37 14.26 4.52
N PHE A 171 -0.50 14.01 3.54
CA PHE A 171 -0.11 13.58 2.20
C PHE A 171 1.26 14.19 1.86
N ASN A 172 2.28 13.34 1.62
CA ASN A 172 3.65 13.84 1.50
C ASN A 172 3.73 14.80 0.31
N LYS A 173 3.74 16.09 0.63
CA LYS A 173 3.82 17.20 -0.31
C LYS A 173 5.27 17.42 -0.77
N GLU A 174 6.23 16.59 -0.37
CA GLU A 174 7.65 16.78 -0.63
C GLU A 174 8.16 15.71 -1.60
N GLY A 175 9.10 16.12 -2.45
CA GLY A 175 9.75 15.34 -3.49
C GLY A 175 10.42 16.31 -4.48
N ASP A 176 11.53 15.91 -5.11
CA ASP A 176 12.16 16.70 -6.18
C ASP A 176 11.78 16.09 -7.54
N PRO A 177 10.86 16.71 -8.31
CA PRO A 177 10.48 16.21 -9.63
C PRO A 177 11.66 16.01 -10.58
N ALA A 178 12.78 16.72 -10.41
CA ALA A 178 13.98 16.58 -11.22
C ALA A 178 14.75 15.27 -10.96
N LEU A 179 14.47 14.57 -9.85
CA LEU A 179 15.08 13.30 -9.47
C LEU A 179 14.17 12.09 -9.69
N LEU A 180 12.93 12.30 -10.15
CA LEU A 180 11.94 11.24 -10.29
C LEU A 180 11.92 10.68 -11.72
N ASN A 181 12.27 9.39 -11.84
CA ASN A 181 12.06 8.63 -13.07
C ASN A 181 10.68 7.93 -12.98
N GLY A 182 9.70 8.46 -13.71
CA GLY A 182 8.33 7.93 -13.75
C GLY A 182 8.23 6.48 -14.23
N GLU A 183 9.05 6.08 -15.20
CA GLU A 183 9.12 4.69 -15.70
C GLU A 183 9.60 3.73 -14.59
N ASN A 184 10.65 4.10 -13.87
CA ASN A 184 11.16 3.29 -12.76
C ASN A 184 10.14 3.19 -11.62
N LEU A 185 9.49 4.31 -11.26
CA LEU A 185 8.42 4.31 -10.26
C LEU A 185 7.23 3.45 -10.70
N TYR A 186 6.86 3.51 -11.97
CA TYR A 186 5.84 2.64 -12.57
C TYR A 186 6.23 1.16 -12.47
N SER A 187 7.46 0.83 -12.84
CA SER A 187 7.98 -0.54 -12.78
C SER A 187 7.95 -1.11 -11.36
N GLN A 188 8.15 -0.28 -10.34
CA GLN A 188 8.17 -0.71 -8.94
C GLN A 188 6.78 -0.84 -8.34
N ASN A 189 5.82 -0.01 -8.76
CA ASN A 189 4.54 0.13 -8.06
C ASN A 189 3.33 -0.40 -8.85
N CYS A 190 3.42 -0.46 -10.18
CA CYS A 190 2.26 -0.64 -11.06
C CYS A 190 2.40 -1.85 -12.00
N ALA A 191 3.63 -2.15 -12.44
CA ALA A 191 3.90 -3.16 -13.47
C ALA A 191 3.49 -4.58 -13.06
N SER A 192 3.48 -4.91 -11.76
CA SER A 192 3.06 -6.23 -11.25
C SER A 192 1.65 -6.63 -11.68
N CYS A 193 0.77 -5.64 -11.86
CA CYS A 193 -0.60 -5.85 -12.31
C CYS A 193 -0.78 -5.40 -13.78
N HIS A 194 -0.28 -4.21 -14.13
CA HIS A 194 -0.52 -3.62 -15.44
C HIS A 194 0.50 -4.01 -16.53
N GLY A 195 1.45 -4.89 -16.19
CA GLY A 195 2.51 -5.35 -17.09
C GLY A 195 3.65 -4.34 -17.21
N SER A 196 4.83 -4.77 -17.63
CA SER A 196 5.99 -3.88 -17.78
C SER A 196 5.81 -2.84 -18.89
N ASN A 197 4.91 -3.10 -19.84
CA ASN A 197 4.59 -2.21 -20.96
C ASN A 197 3.27 -1.46 -20.77
N ALA A 198 2.66 -1.52 -19.57
CA ALA A 198 1.40 -0.84 -19.26
C ALA A 198 0.21 -1.20 -20.16
N LYS A 199 0.25 -2.35 -20.86
CA LYS A 199 -0.85 -2.87 -21.70
C LYS A 199 -1.83 -3.76 -20.93
N GLY A 200 -1.59 -3.97 -19.65
CA GLY A 200 -2.42 -4.81 -18.82
C GLY A 200 -2.40 -6.28 -19.23
N VAL A 201 -3.41 -6.99 -18.75
CA VAL A 201 -3.68 -8.40 -19.04
C VAL A 201 -5.16 -8.50 -19.36
N SER A 202 -5.47 -8.87 -20.60
CA SER A 202 -6.85 -8.98 -21.10
C SER A 202 -7.76 -9.72 -20.11
N GLY A 203 -8.86 -9.08 -19.71
CA GLY A 203 -9.86 -9.65 -18.79
C GLY A 203 -9.47 -9.71 -17.32
N ALA A 204 -8.26 -9.28 -16.94
CA ALA A 204 -7.79 -9.28 -15.54
C ALA A 204 -7.34 -7.91 -15.07
N PHE A 205 -6.44 -7.25 -15.81
CA PHE A 205 -5.90 -5.93 -15.47
C PHE A 205 -5.97 -5.02 -16.70
N PRO A 206 -6.59 -3.84 -16.59
CA PRO A 206 -6.78 -2.97 -17.76
C PRO A 206 -5.45 -2.40 -18.28
N PRO A 207 -5.36 -2.10 -19.58
CA PRO A 207 -4.28 -1.27 -20.11
C PRO A 207 -4.34 0.12 -19.48
N LEU A 208 -3.17 0.73 -19.28
CA LEU A 208 -3.06 2.13 -18.82
C LEU A 208 -2.62 3.05 -19.95
N VAL A 209 -1.74 2.57 -20.84
CA VAL A 209 -1.38 3.30 -22.05
C VAL A 209 -2.57 3.36 -22.99
N ASP A 210 -2.82 4.55 -23.53
CA ASP A 210 -3.99 4.87 -24.36
C ASP A 210 -5.35 4.64 -23.68
N SER A 211 -5.38 4.55 -22.34
CA SER A 211 -6.64 4.44 -21.60
C SER A 211 -7.32 5.80 -21.50
N GLU A 212 -8.63 5.81 -21.74
CA GLU A 212 -9.53 6.92 -21.48
C GLU A 212 -9.46 7.42 -20.03
N TRP A 213 -9.15 6.55 -19.06
CA TRP A 213 -9.01 6.90 -17.65
C TRP A 213 -7.70 7.64 -17.33
N ILE A 214 -6.63 7.38 -18.08
CA ILE A 214 -5.33 8.05 -17.92
C ILE A 214 -5.31 9.37 -18.69
N THR A 215 -5.91 9.36 -19.88
CA THR A 215 -5.89 10.47 -20.85
C THR A 215 -7.03 11.49 -20.65
N SER A 216 -7.98 11.22 -19.74
CA SER A 216 -9.04 12.15 -19.33
C SER A 216 -8.53 13.35 -18.53
N ASP A 217 -9.46 14.12 -17.95
CA ASP A 217 -9.12 15.21 -17.03
C ASP A 217 -8.18 14.72 -15.92
N LYS A 218 -7.23 15.58 -15.54
CA LYS A 218 -6.20 15.28 -14.51
C LYS A 218 -6.82 14.73 -13.22
N SER A 219 -8.02 15.15 -12.86
CA SER A 219 -8.70 14.72 -11.64
C SER A 219 -8.98 13.22 -11.59
N VAL A 220 -9.34 12.59 -12.72
CA VAL A 220 -9.72 11.16 -12.75
C VAL A 220 -8.57 10.23 -12.32
N PRO A 221 -7.41 10.19 -13.03
CA PRO A 221 -6.34 9.26 -12.69
C PRO A 221 -5.72 9.56 -11.31
N VAL A 222 -5.74 10.83 -10.89
CA VAL A 222 -5.27 11.23 -9.56
C VAL A 222 -6.18 10.72 -8.46
N ARG A 223 -7.51 10.85 -8.63
CA ARG A 223 -8.50 10.30 -7.68
C ARG A 223 -8.35 8.79 -7.51
N ILE A 224 -8.10 8.08 -8.62
CA ILE A 224 -7.85 6.64 -8.64
C ILE A 224 -6.59 6.31 -7.83
N LEU A 225 -5.45 6.97 -8.06
CA LEU A 225 -4.24 6.71 -7.26
C LEU A 225 -4.42 7.02 -5.76
N LEU A 226 -5.16 8.08 -5.44
CA LEU A 226 -5.33 8.52 -4.05
C LEU A 226 -6.27 7.64 -3.22
N HIS A 227 -7.24 6.97 -3.85
CA HIS A 227 -8.29 6.26 -3.09
C HIS A 227 -8.56 4.84 -3.59
N GLY A 228 -7.98 4.45 -4.72
CA GLY A 228 -8.27 3.20 -5.40
C GLY A 228 -9.53 3.27 -6.28
N LEU A 229 -9.77 2.18 -7.00
CA LEU A 229 -10.90 1.97 -7.89
C LEU A 229 -11.45 0.57 -7.67
N GLN A 230 -12.76 0.39 -7.65
CA GLN A 230 -13.39 -0.91 -7.48
C GLN A 230 -14.63 -1.03 -8.36
N GLY A 231 -15.01 -2.27 -8.64
CA GLY A 231 -16.22 -2.57 -9.37
C GLY A 231 -15.93 -2.88 -10.83
N GLU A 232 -16.96 -2.72 -11.63
CA GLU A 232 -16.93 -2.92 -13.07
C GLU A 232 -16.48 -1.62 -13.76
N ILE A 233 -15.56 -1.74 -14.70
CA ILE A 233 -15.07 -0.64 -15.53
C ILE A 233 -14.94 -1.12 -16.97
N GLU A 234 -15.05 -0.18 -17.90
CA GLU A 234 -14.74 -0.40 -19.31
C GLU A 234 -13.44 0.35 -19.64
N VAL A 235 -12.52 -0.32 -20.33
CA VAL A 235 -11.27 0.28 -20.82
C VAL A 235 -11.04 -0.24 -22.23
N GLN A 236 -11.01 0.66 -23.23
CA GLN A 236 -10.82 0.32 -24.64
C GLN A 236 -11.81 -0.78 -25.11
N GLU A 237 -13.10 -0.58 -24.84
CA GLU A 237 -14.19 -1.52 -25.22
C GLU A 237 -14.08 -2.91 -24.58
N GLN A 238 -13.29 -3.06 -23.51
CA GLN A 238 -13.16 -4.30 -22.74
C GLN A 238 -13.59 -4.09 -21.30
N GLU A 239 -14.43 -5.00 -20.80
CA GLU A 239 -14.91 -5.01 -19.43
C GLU A 239 -13.87 -5.60 -18.48
N TYR A 240 -13.66 -4.93 -17.35
CA TYR A 240 -12.84 -5.39 -16.25
C TYR A 240 -13.62 -5.33 -14.95
N GLN A 241 -13.50 -6.39 -14.15
CA GLN A 241 -14.10 -6.46 -12.82
C GLN A 241 -13.01 -6.68 -11.78
N GLY A 242 -12.72 -5.64 -10.98
CA GLY A 242 -11.62 -5.73 -10.03
C GLY A 242 -11.62 -4.69 -8.93
N SER A 243 -10.50 -4.65 -8.21
CA SER A 243 -10.19 -3.63 -7.23
C SER A 243 -8.72 -3.22 -7.36
N MET A 244 -8.49 -1.95 -7.65
CA MET A 244 -7.21 -1.27 -7.54
C MET A 244 -7.14 -0.59 -6.17
N PRO A 245 -6.11 -0.85 -5.37
CA PRO A 245 -5.95 -0.25 -4.05
C PRO A 245 -5.49 1.21 -4.11
N SER A 246 -5.64 1.92 -2.98
CA SER A 246 -5.06 3.25 -2.77
C SER A 246 -3.53 3.18 -2.75
N PHE A 247 -2.90 4.22 -3.30
CA PHE A 247 -1.46 4.47 -3.20
C PHE A 247 -1.14 5.74 -2.38
N LYS A 248 -2.14 6.40 -1.78
CA LYS A 248 -1.98 7.64 -0.99
C LYS A 248 -1.03 7.48 0.18
N ALA A 249 -1.06 6.32 0.82
CA ALA A 249 -0.06 5.92 1.78
C ALA A 249 1.34 5.91 1.12
N ARG A 250 1.52 5.12 0.05
CA ARG A 250 2.84 4.68 -0.41
C ARG A 250 3.60 5.68 -1.27
N LEU A 251 2.89 6.61 -1.91
CA LEU A 251 3.47 7.53 -2.89
C LEU A 251 3.27 8.97 -2.46
N SER A 252 4.32 9.78 -2.61
CA SER A 252 4.25 11.23 -2.52
C SER A 252 3.52 11.85 -3.70
N ALA A 253 3.17 13.12 -3.57
CA ALA A 253 2.60 13.93 -4.65
C ALA A 253 3.46 13.97 -5.90
N ALA A 254 4.77 14.11 -5.72
CA ALA A 254 5.71 14.19 -6.82
C ALA A 254 5.83 12.83 -7.53
N GLU A 255 5.84 11.72 -6.78
CA GLU A 255 5.90 10.36 -7.35
C GLU A 255 4.63 10.00 -8.12
N MET A 256 3.44 10.32 -7.58
CA MET A 256 2.17 10.13 -8.29
C MET A 256 2.14 10.91 -9.60
N ALA A 257 2.55 12.19 -9.57
CA ALA A 257 2.63 13.01 -10.76
C ALA A 257 3.62 12.43 -11.79
N ALA A 258 4.80 11.96 -11.36
CA ALA A 258 5.79 11.36 -12.24
C ALA A 258 5.28 10.08 -12.92
N ILE A 259 4.62 9.19 -12.19
CA ILE A 259 4.02 7.96 -12.75
C ILE A 259 2.93 8.30 -13.78
N LEU A 260 2.00 9.19 -13.42
CA LEU A 260 0.89 9.53 -14.31
C LEU A 260 1.36 10.27 -15.57
N ASN A 261 2.37 11.13 -15.46
CA ASN A 261 2.96 11.79 -16.62
C ASN A 261 3.69 10.80 -17.53
N TYR A 262 4.45 9.84 -16.96
CA TYR A 262 5.04 8.76 -17.76
C TYR A 262 3.97 8.00 -18.57
N LEU A 263 2.85 7.61 -17.95
CA LEU A 263 1.75 6.93 -18.64
C LEU A 263 1.09 7.79 -19.73
N ARG A 264 0.98 9.10 -19.49
CA ARG A 264 0.47 10.07 -20.48
C ARG A 264 1.43 10.27 -21.65
N ASP A 265 2.73 10.30 -21.39
CA ASP A 265 3.76 10.43 -22.42
C ASP A 265 3.86 9.17 -23.30
N GLU A 266 3.65 7.99 -22.72
CA GLU A 266 3.55 6.72 -23.46
C GLU A 266 2.25 6.61 -24.27
N SER A 267 1.22 7.39 -23.93
CA SER A 267 -0.06 7.41 -24.65
C SER A 267 -0.02 8.33 -25.87
N VAL A 268 -0.74 7.94 -26.92
CA VAL A 268 -0.88 8.73 -28.15
C VAL A 268 -1.60 10.04 -27.85
N GLY A 269 -1.04 11.14 -28.37
CA GLY A 269 -1.62 12.47 -28.26
C GLY A 269 -0.73 13.45 -27.50
N ASN A 270 -1.26 14.61 -27.19
CA ASN A 270 -0.60 15.60 -26.34
C ASN A 270 -1.47 15.82 -25.10
N HIS A 271 -1.05 15.22 -23.99
CA HIS A 271 -1.79 15.25 -22.73
C HIS A 271 -1.20 16.28 -21.79
N SER A 272 -2.05 16.98 -21.04
CA SER A 272 -1.55 17.99 -20.10
C SER A 272 -0.79 17.33 -18.94
N ASN A 273 0.40 17.85 -18.62
CA ASN A 273 1.17 17.36 -17.47
C ASN A 273 0.43 17.61 -16.17
N ILE A 274 0.38 16.59 -15.32
CA ILE A 274 -0.10 16.64 -13.94
C ILE A 274 1.04 17.16 -13.07
N SER A 275 0.83 18.26 -12.36
CA SER A 275 1.82 18.77 -11.40
C SER A 275 1.61 18.19 -10.01
N GLN A 276 2.64 18.33 -9.17
CA GLN A 276 2.55 18.02 -7.75
C GLN A 276 1.42 18.79 -7.06
N GLU A 277 1.24 20.06 -7.40
CA GLU A 277 0.17 20.92 -6.89
C GLU A 277 -1.21 20.43 -7.34
N ASP A 278 -1.33 19.85 -8.54
CA ASP A 278 -2.58 19.21 -8.97
C ASP A 278 -2.93 18.05 -8.03
N ILE A 279 -1.97 17.18 -7.71
CA ILE A 279 -2.21 16.06 -6.77
C ILE A 279 -2.60 16.57 -5.39
N ILE A 280 -1.86 17.56 -4.85
CA ILE A 280 -2.13 18.12 -3.52
C ILE A 280 -3.52 18.75 -3.48
N ARG A 281 -3.90 19.51 -4.50
CA ARG A 281 -5.22 20.15 -4.59
C ARG A 281 -6.32 19.08 -4.57
N ILE A 282 -6.21 18.06 -5.42
CA ILE A 282 -7.20 16.98 -5.52
C ILE A 282 -7.25 16.18 -4.21
N SER A 283 -6.11 15.87 -3.61
CA SER A 283 -6.06 15.18 -2.31
C SER A 283 -6.74 15.97 -1.19
N ASN A 284 -6.66 17.30 -1.20
CA ASN A 284 -7.37 18.12 -0.21
C ASN A 284 -8.87 18.16 -0.50
N THR A 285 -9.29 18.23 -1.76
CA THR A 285 -10.70 18.23 -2.15
C THR A 285 -11.43 16.96 -1.70
N TYR A 286 -10.73 15.82 -1.71
CA TYR A 286 -11.29 14.51 -1.37
C TYR A 286 -10.70 13.93 -0.07
N SER A 287 -10.24 14.77 0.86
CA SER A 287 -9.56 14.33 2.09
C SER A 287 -10.37 13.34 2.93
N ASP A 288 -11.69 13.51 2.95
CA ASP A 288 -12.61 12.77 3.82
C ASP A 288 -13.05 11.42 3.21
N ARG A 289 -12.63 11.13 1.97
CA ARG A 289 -12.98 9.88 1.30
C ARG A 289 -12.09 8.75 1.81
N ALA A 290 -12.72 7.72 2.36
CA ALA A 290 -12.06 6.51 2.87
C ALA A 290 -12.30 5.25 2.01
N THR A 291 -13.14 5.36 0.97
CA THR A 291 -13.54 4.22 0.13
C THR A 291 -13.05 4.36 -1.32
N PRO A 292 -12.74 3.26 -2.01
CA PRO A 292 -12.39 3.29 -3.43
C PRO A 292 -13.51 3.92 -4.28
N TRP A 293 -13.13 4.50 -5.42
CA TRP A 293 -14.08 4.97 -6.42
C TRP A 293 -14.72 3.81 -7.17
N ASN A 294 -15.88 4.04 -7.78
CA ASN A 294 -16.40 3.22 -8.87
C ASN A 294 -16.49 4.04 -10.17
N ALA A 295 -16.76 3.38 -11.30
CA ALA A 295 -16.81 4.03 -12.60
C ALA A 295 -17.91 5.11 -12.69
N GLU A 296 -19.09 4.85 -12.13
CA GLU A 296 -20.22 5.78 -12.14
C GLU A 296 -19.86 7.09 -11.42
N GLU A 297 -19.30 7.00 -10.21
CA GLU A 297 -18.87 8.17 -9.43
C GLU A 297 -17.81 9.03 -10.13
N LEU A 298 -16.88 8.39 -10.86
CA LEU A 298 -15.81 9.10 -11.57
C LEU A 298 -16.34 9.82 -12.81
N ASN A 299 -17.27 9.18 -13.54
CA ASN A 299 -17.87 9.70 -14.77
C ASN A 299 -18.91 10.80 -14.50
N GLU A 300 -19.75 10.66 -13.47
CA GLU A 300 -20.76 11.67 -13.12
C GLU A 300 -20.11 13.03 -12.75
N GLN A 301 -18.93 13.00 -12.13
CA GLN A 301 -18.22 14.20 -11.73
C GLN A 301 -17.39 14.87 -12.83
N GLU A 302 -17.27 14.26 -14.02
CA GLU A 302 -16.77 14.97 -15.21
C GLU A 302 -17.81 15.94 -15.79
N HIS A 303 -19.10 15.65 -15.61
CA HIS A 303 -20.20 16.46 -16.16
C HIS A 303 -20.73 17.54 -15.20
N GLY A 304 -20.32 17.52 -13.92
CA GLY A 304 -20.77 18.47 -12.90
C GLY A 304 -19.99 19.79 -12.80
N ASN A 305 -18.91 19.95 -13.58
CA ASN A 305 -18.04 21.14 -13.57
C ASN A 305 -17.99 21.89 -14.92
N GLN A 306 -19.06 21.79 -15.72
CA GLN A 306 -19.28 22.68 -16.88
C GLN A 306 -20.09 23.92 -16.51
#